data_AF-A0A6N7CVG6-F1
#
_entry.id   AF-A0A6N7CVG6-F1
#
_cell.length_a   1.000
_cell.length_b   1.000
_cell.length_c   1.000
_cell.angle_alpha   90.00
_cell.angle_beta   90.00
_cell.angle_gamma   90.00
#
_symmetry.space_group_name_H-M   'P 1'
#
loop_
_entity.id
_entity.type
_entity.pdbx_description
1 polymer ?
#
loop_
_entity_poly.entity_id
_entity_poly.type
_entity_poly.pdbx_seq_one_letter_code
_entity_poly.pdbx_strand_id
1 'polypeptide(L)'
;MHVAMNTGGVYRTTDGGASWEPRNTGITAYFLPDPNPEFGQCVHKIARDGVVPDRLYAQNHHGVYRSDDSGDTWKSIADGLPTDFGFVMLTHPRREGTVWVVPLTSSRP
;
A
#
# COMPACT_ATOMS: atom_id res chain seq x y z
N MET A 1 -1.87 18.04 15.34
CA MET A 1 -0.59 17.29 15.28
C MET A 1 -0.23 17.11 13.81
N HIS A 2 0.99 17.40 13.39
CA HIS A 2 1.42 17.26 11.99
C HIS A 2 2.31 16.02 11.85
N VAL A 3 2.05 15.19 10.85
CA VAL A 3 2.85 14.03 10.47
C VAL A 3 3.16 14.14 8.98
N ALA A 4 4.43 14.00 8.60
CA ALA A 4 4.85 13.85 7.21
C ALA A 4 5.76 12.60 7.14
N MET A 5 5.38 11.64 6.30
CA MET A 5 6.13 10.39 6.15
C MET A 5 6.21 10.02 4.67
N ASN A 6 7.43 10.02 4.15
CA ASN A 6 7.85 9.30 2.95
C ASN A 6 8.85 8.22 3.45
N THR A 7 8.84 7.02 2.85
CA THR A 7 9.71 5.87 3.19
C THR A 7 9.63 5.32 4.63
N GLY A 8 8.45 5.32 5.28
CA GLY A 8 8.25 4.64 6.58
C GLY A 8 7.55 3.27 6.50
N GLY A 9 6.69 3.08 5.50
CA GLY A 9 5.77 1.95 5.40
C GLY A 9 4.38 2.23 5.96
N VAL A 10 3.58 1.17 6.10
CA VAL A 10 2.24 1.19 6.68
C VAL A 10 2.34 1.07 8.19
N TYR A 11 1.60 1.92 8.91
CA TYR A 11 1.48 1.87 10.35
C TYR A 11 0.00 1.89 10.75
N ARG A 12 -0.32 1.20 11.84
CA ARG A 12 -1.67 1.13 12.41
C ARG A 12 -1.64 1.49 13.89
N THR A 13 -2.70 2.16 14.32
CA THR A 13 -3.02 2.39 15.73
C THR A 13 -4.36 1.74 16.07
N THR A 14 -4.50 1.26 17.30
CA THR A 14 -5.76 0.75 17.88
C THR A 14 -6.20 1.52 19.12
N ASP A 15 -5.40 2.51 19.54
CA ASP A 15 -5.58 3.28 20.78
C ASP A 15 -5.79 4.79 20.52
N GLY A 16 -6.26 5.14 19.33
CA GLY A 16 -6.54 6.52 18.95
C GLY A 16 -5.29 7.35 18.61
N GLY A 17 -4.17 6.68 18.32
CA GLY A 17 -2.91 7.30 17.90
C GLY A 17 -1.91 7.51 19.04
N ALA A 18 -2.14 6.94 20.22
CA ALA A 18 -1.20 6.97 21.34
C ALA A 18 0.02 6.08 21.07
N SER A 19 -0.17 4.95 20.38
CA SER A 19 0.88 4.10 19.85
C SER A 19 0.61 3.67 18.40
N TRP A 20 1.68 3.34 17.69
CA TRP A 20 1.66 2.93 16.29
C TRP A 20 2.59 1.73 16.09
N GLU A 21 2.13 0.74 15.34
CA GLU A 21 2.89 -0.46 15.03
C GLU A 21 3.09 -0.60 13.52
N PRO A 22 4.26 -1.05 13.06
CA PRO A 22 4.52 -1.29 11.65
C PRO A 22 3.66 -2.47 11.14
N ARG A 23 3.17 -2.35 9.92
CA ARG A 23 2.25 -3.29 9.27
C ARG A 23 2.69 -3.56 7.82
N ASN A 24 3.97 -3.91 7.67
CA ASN A 24 4.65 -4.01 6.38
C ASN A 24 4.87 -5.44 5.88
N THR A 25 4.42 -6.46 6.62
CA THR A 25 4.65 -7.86 6.26
C THR A 25 4.09 -8.17 4.87
N GLY A 26 4.97 -8.57 3.94
CA GLY A 26 4.61 -8.87 2.54
C GLY A 26 4.73 -7.69 1.58
N ILE A 27 5.08 -6.49 2.06
CA ILE A 27 5.44 -5.34 1.23
C ILE A 27 6.95 -5.28 1.08
N THR A 28 7.43 -5.36 -0.17
CA THR A 28 8.86 -5.31 -0.47
C THR A 28 9.38 -3.87 -0.57
N ALA A 29 10.63 -3.67 -0.14
CA ALA A 29 11.39 -2.43 -0.31
C ALA A 29 12.66 -2.71 -1.10
N TYR A 30 12.51 -2.96 -2.40
CA TYR A 30 13.59 -3.40 -3.30
C TYR A 30 14.82 -2.46 -3.36
N PHE A 31 14.65 -1.20 -2.96
CA PHE A 31 15.71 -0.19 -2.92
C PHE A 31 16.54 -0.24 -1.62
N LEU A 32 16.20 -1.11 -0.67
CA LEU A 32 16.94 -1.33 0.57
C LEU A 32 17.76 -2.64 0.52
N PRO A 33 18.82 -2.76 1.34
CA PRO A 33 19.64 -3.99 1.39
C PRO A 33 18.84 -5.24 1.79
N ASP A 34 17.93 -5.10 2.75
CA ASP A 34 16.91 -6.11 3.03
C ASP A 34 15.65 -5.75 2.23
N PRO A 35 15.19 -6.62 1.31
CA PRO A 35 13.98 -6.36 0.52
C PRO A 35 12.68 -6.51 1.33
N ASN A 36 12.70 -7.07 2.53
CA ASN A 36 11.53 -7.23 3.40
C ASN A 36 11.76 -6.63 4.81
N PRO A 37 12.17 -5.35 4.92
CA PRO A 37 12.48 -4.77 6.21
C PRO A 37 11.20 -4.50 7.01
N GLU A 38 11.31 -4.39 8.33
CA GLU A 38 10.16 -4.04 9.20
C GLU A 38 9.58 -2.65 8.87
N PHE A 39 10.43 -1.73 8.39
CA PHE A 39 10.10 -0.35 8.02
C PHE A 39 10.97 0.10 6.84
N GLY A 40 10.57 1.19 6.17
CA GLY A 40 11.33 1.75 5.04
C GLY A 40 10.59 1.71 3.70
N GLN A 41 9.44 1.04 3.63
CA GLN A 41 8.64 0.90 2.42
C GLN A 41 8.14 2.26 1.94
N CYS A 42 8.26 2.50 0.63
CA CYS A 42 7.79 3.74 0.01
C CYS A 42 6.32 3.58 -0.42
N VAL A 43 5.41 3.69 0.55
CA VAL A 43 3.96 3.62 0.33
C VAL A 43 3.48 4.97 -0.20
N HIS A 44 2.79 4.97 -1.33
CA HIS A 44 2.25 6.18 -1.95
C HIS A 44 0.77 6.40 -1.59
N LYS A 45 0.00 5.33 -1.48
CA LYS A 45 -1.44 5.40 -1.17
C LYS A 45 -1.93 4.11 -0.52
N ILE A 46 -2.84 4.24 0.45
CA ILE A 46 -3.69 3.16 0.93
C ILE A 46 -5.15 3.53 0.64
N ALA A 47 -5.93 2.56 0.20
CA ALA A 47 -7.37 2.68 -0.01
C ALA A 47 -8.09 1.46 0.59
N ARG A 48 -9.21 1.69 1.27
CA ARG A 48 -10.07 0.64 1.80
C ARG A 48 -11.11 0.23 0.77
N ASP A 49 -11.42 -1.06 0.70
CA ASP A 49 -12.51 -1.57 -0.13
C ASP A 49 -13.87 -0.95 0.31
N GLY A 50 -14.73 -0.65 -0.67
CA GLY A 50 -16.02 0.00 -0.40
C GLY A 50 -17.06 -0.91 0.26
N VAL A 51 -16.85 -2.23 0.22
CA VAL A 51 -17.81 -3.25 0.69
C VAL A 51 -17.20 -4.10 1.80
N VAL A 52 -15.92 -4.48 1.72
CA VAL A 52 -15.23 -5.35 2.69
C VAL A 52 -14.33 -4.53 3.62
N PRO A 53 -14.72 -4.27 4.89
CA PRO A 53 -14.00 -3.34 5.77
C PRO A 53 -12.52 -3.64 6.00
N ASP A 54 -12.17 -4.92 6.10
CA ASP A 54 -10.81 -5.38 6.41
C ASP A 54 -9.92 -5.46 5.16
N ARG A 55 -10.49 -5.28 3.97
CA ARG A 55 -9.72 -5.30 2.73
C ARG A 55 -9.14 -3.93 2.45
N LEU A 56 -7.81 -3.89 2.34
CA LEU A 56 -7.04 -2.71 2.00
C LEU A 56 -6.23 -2.96 0.73
N TYR A 57 -5.97 -1.89 0.01
CA TYR A 57 -5.09 -1.85 -1.14
C TYR A 57 -4.00 -0.82 -0.91
N ALA A 58 -2.77 -1.13 -1.31
CA ALA A 58 -1.65 -0.22 -1.23
C ALA A 58 -0.97 -0.07 -2.59
N GLN A 59 -0.72 1.17 -2.99
CA GLN A 59 0.17 1.52 -4.08
C GLN A 59 1.49 1.97 -3.47
N ASN A 60 2.59 1.36 -3.92
CA ASN A 60 3.93 1.69 -3.47
C ASN A 60 4.76 2.24 -4.64
N HIS A 61 5.99 2.65 -4.34
CA HIS A 61 6.99 3.00 -5.35
C HIS A 61 7.28 1.82 -6.29
N HIS A 62 7.15 0.59 -5.82
CA HIS A 62 7.19 -0.59 -6.66
C HIS A 62 6.27 -1.61 -6.02
N GLY A 63 5.29 -2.07 -6.80
CA GLY A 63 4.26 -2.98 -6.33
C GLY A 63 2.92 -2.32 -6.01
N VAL A 64 1.89 -3.12 -6.26
CA VAL A 64 0.52 -2.88 -5.84
C VAL A 64 0.13 -4.05 -4.98
N TYR A 65 -0.37 -3.81 -3.78
CA TYR A 65 -0.62 -4.85 -2.78
C TYR A 65 -2.07 -4.84 -2.31
N ARG A 66 -2.52 -6.00 -1.83
CA ARG A 66 -3.79 -6.18 -1.12
C ARG A 66 -3.55 -6.83 0.23
N SER A 67 -4.24 -6.34 1.25
CA SER A 67 -4.45 -7.02 2.52
C SER A 67 -5.93 -7.39 2.64
N ASP A 68 -6.21 -8.56 3.23
CA ASP A 68 -7.55 -9.02 3.57
C ASP A 68 -7.76 -9.10 5.10
N ASP A 69 -6.82 -8.55 5.88
CA ASP A 69 -6.70 -8.66 7.34
C ASP A 69 -6.36 -7.30 8.00
N SER A 70 -6.96 -6.22 7.51
CA SER A 70 -6.78 -4.86 8.07
C SER A 70 -5.31 -4.37 8.07
N GLY A 71 -4.51 -4.85 7.12
CA GLY A 71 -3.12 -4.45 6.90
C GLY A 71 -2.09 -5.30 7.63
N ASP A 72 -2.49 -6.36 8.33
CA ASP A 72 -1.55 -7.21 9.06
C ASP A 72 -0.62 -7.99 8.11
N THR A 73 -1.14 -8.47 6.99
CA THR A 73 -0.35 -9.07 5.91
C THR A 73 -0.76 -8.56 4.53
N TRP A 74 0.22 -8.44 3.64
CA TRP A 74 0.04 -7.94 2.28
C TRP A 74 0.47 -8.97 1.24
N LYS A 75 -0.24 -8.98 0.11
CA LYS A 75 0.07 -9.80 -1.06
C LYS A 75 0.17 -8.90 -2.29
N SER A 76 1.18 -9.10 -3.12
CA SER A 76 1.27 -8.41 -4.41
C SER A 76 0.07 -8.79 -5.29
N ILE A 77 -0.50 -7.78 -5.93
CA ILE A 77 -1.54 -7.86 -6.97
C ILE A 77 -1.10 -7.08 -8.21
N ALA A 78 0.20 -6.85 -8.37
CA ALA A 78 0.76 -6.08 -9.48
C ALA A 78 0.79 -6.87 -10.79
N ASP A 79 0.68 -8.20 -10.73
CA ASP A 79 0.74 -9.09 -11.89
C ASP A 79 -0.35 -8.72 -12.91
N GLY A 80 0.07 -8.46 -14.15
CA GLY A 80 -0.82 -8.07 -15.25
C GLY A 80 -1.12 -6.56 -15.33
N LEU A 81 -0.62 -5.74 -14.41
CA LEU A 81 -0.68 -4.28 -14.55
C LEU A 81 0.38 -3.79 -15.55
N PRO A 82 0.08 -2.71 -16.32
CA PRO A 82 1.03 -2.15 -17.28
C PRO A 82 2.25 -1.50 -16.60
N THR A 83 2.12 -1.13 -15.33
CA THR A 83 3.19 -0.68 -14.44
C THR A 83 2.73 -0.89 -13.00
N ASP A 84 3.68 -1.11 -12.11
CA ASP A 84 3.46 -1.24 -10.68
C ASP A 84 3.87 0.03 -9.91
N PHE A 85 4.17 1.11 -10.63
CA PHE A 85 4.43 2.45 -10.10
C PHE A 85 3.22 3.37 -10.32
N GLY A 86 2.82 4.10 -9.28
CA GLY A 86 1.73 5.07 -9.33
C GLY A 86 1.53 5.78 -8.01
N PHE A 87 0.68 6.80 -7.96
CA PHE A 87 0.31 7.48 -6.70
C PHE A 87 -1.19 7.42 -6.41
N VAL A 88 -2.01 7.36 -7.45
CA VAL A 88 -3.46 7.42 -7.31
C VAL A 88 -4.04 6.01 -7.33
N MET A 89 -4.88 5.73 -6.34
CA MET A 89 -5.66 4.51 -6.22
C MET A 89 -7.06 4.86 -5.72
N LEU A 90 -8.08 4.30 -6.36
CA LEU A 90 -9.49 4.52 -6.03
C LEU A 90 -10.24 3.19 -5.98
N THR A 91 -10.99 2.94 -4.92
CA THR A 91 -11.83 1.74 -4.79
C THR A 91 -13.24 2.02 -5.28
N HIS A 92 -13.87 1.02 -5.89
CA HIS A 92 -15.28 1.12 -6.27
C HIS A 92 -16.15 1.16 -5.00
N PRO A 93 -17.05 2.15 -4.84
CA PRO A 93 -17.73 2.39 -3.57
C PRO A 93 -18.77 1.31 -3.19
N ARG A 94 -19.18 0.48 -4.15
CA ARG A 94 -20.26 -0.53 -3.97
C ARG A 94 -19.95 -1.91 -4.55
N ARG A 95 -18.73 -2.12 -5.04
CA ARG A 95 -18.33 -3.39 -5.66
C ARG A 95 -17.03 -3.80 -5.01
N GLU A 96 -17.09 -4.88 -4.25
CA GLU A 96 -15.89 -5.44 -3.63
C GLU A 96 -14.85 -5.81 -4.68
N GLY A 97 -13.59 -5.88 -4.26
CA GLY A 97 -12.51 -6.39 -5.09
C GLY A 97 -12.10 -5.45 -6.22
N THR A 98 -12.77 -4.31 -6.39
CA THR A 98 -12.60 -3.44 -7.55
C THR A 98 -11.86 -2.17 -7.16
N VAL A 99 -10.67 -2.00 -7.74
CA VAL A 99 -9.78 -0.86 -7.52
C VAL A 99 -9.20 -0.41 -8.85
N TRP A 100 -9.10 0.89 -9.06
CA TRP A 100 -8.38 1.49 -10.18
C TRP A 100 -7.07 2.07 -9.69
N VAL A 101 -6.00 1.72 -10.39
CA VAL A 101 -4.72 2.43 -10.30
C VAL A 101 -4.61 3.36 -11.50
N VAL A 102 -4.00 4.53 -11.31
CA VAL A 102 -3.64 5.41 -12.43
C VAL A 102 -2.16 5.17 -12.71
N PRO A 103 -1.82 4.38 -13.74
CA PRO A 103 -0.44 4.03 -14.04
C PRO A 103 0.36 5.28 -14.40
N LEU A 104 1.56 5.39 -13.85
CA LEU A 104 2.53 6.40 -14.23
C LEU A 104 3.70 5.71 -14.90
N THR A 105 3.80 5.88 -16.21
CA THR A 105 5.00 5.49 -16.95
C THR A 105 5.90 6.72 -17.06
N SER A 106 7.17 6.56 -16.71
CA SER A 106 8.17 7.55 -17.10
C SER A 106 8.36 7.44 -18.61
N SER A 107 8.01 8.47 -19.36
CA SER A 107 8.35 8.56 -20.77
C SER A 107 9.81 9.01 -20.95
N ARG A 108 10.77 8.16 -20.60
CA ARG A 108 12.13 8.25 -21.17
C ARG A 108 12.72 6.86 -21.41
N PRO A 109 13.33 6.65 -22.59
CA PRO A 109 14.03 5.40 -22.95
C PRO A 109 15.30 5.19 -22.12
#